data_AF-A0A0S9KEU9-F1
#
_entry.id   AF-A0A0S9KEU9-F1
#
_cell.length_a   1.000
_cell.length_b   1.000
_cell.length_c   1.000
_cell.angle_alpha   90.00
_cell.angle_beta   90.00
_cell.angle_gamma   90.00
#
_symmetry.space_group_name_H-M   'P 1'
#
loop_
_entity.id
_entity.type
_entity.pdbx_description
1 polymer ?
#
loop_
_entity_poly.entity_id
_entity_poly.type
_entity_poly.pdbx_seq_one_letter_code
_entity_poly.pdbx_strand_id
1 'polypeptide(L)'
;MPNKVTRRNNKNQLIFVASGQYALDPAAEALHAAEFGPLDAMPTVTSEQGERIFQTLMSLGSYTEHAAREIADRDLEAFERRGIPAEFGADYRVATIGRRDNFGLPNLIRLWGSGHTVEEMLALAELDGGRYRNSTEKLLFAGMTAEKVEDYIALGVPAQPEALLAYSNATQLQVQGWVLALKEHKELRETVRTYRDLKAVVDKGLDPHLVKSFAGTGVSGSFIAQYSSWGVTPEAIREYASKSKLKTPRLEAFLEHNIRHSLRAVSPEVVVAYGPNFDPSDMSWLSSEGMDPKQMRSLRGAEKSLSAKDLLRLAAAGIVSGDELKGWRELAGVPEYGYNADVERIGKITRLAAAAGTTARRAAHYKEFGWDQPEHWNTIAASGIDDLTPWHAALLDGRRANSIHGFSLYGPAAAGLASFAAAGGTPDQLRIVQRAGIPIDQAHRFIRTRDLWKAGEKFRARQAQLEAEEPARFGRGAGTPLQWSEDTYQV
;
A
#
# COMPACT_ATOMS: atom_id res chain seq x y z
N MET A 1 31.40 30.50 -44.48
CA MET A 1 30.84 29.77 -43.31
C MET A 1 29.56 29.09 -43.78
N PRO A 2 29.38 27.77 -43.56
CA PRO A 2 28.18 27.09 -44.03
C PRO A 2 26.96 27.50 -43.17
N ASN A 3 25.89 27.94 -43.83
CA ASN A 3 24.64 28.36 -43.20
C ASN A 3 24.02 27.18 -42.44
N LYS A 4 23.86 27.33 -41.13
CA LYS A 4 23.27 26.31 -40.25
C LYS A 4 21.74 26.43 -40.33
N VAL A 5 21.09 25.55 -41.10
CA VAL A 5 19.62 25.46 -41.17
C VAL A 5 19.13 24.70 -39.94
N THR A 6 18.34 25.35 -39.08
CA THR A 6 17.74 24.72 -37.89
C THR A 6 16.26 24.48 -38.18
N ARG A 7 15.85 23.21 -38.37
CA ARG A 7 14.44 22.85 -38.65
C ARG A 7 13.61 22.86 -37.36
N ARG A 8 12.54 23.65 -37.31
CA ARG A 8 11.53 23.60 -36.24
C ARG A 8 10.12 23.60 -36.87
N ASN A 9 9.46 22.44 -36.82
CA ASN A 9 8.04 22.17 -37.13
C ASN A 9 7.47 22.46 -38.53
N ASN A 10 6.67 21.48 -38.99
CA ASN A 10 6.28 21.18 -40.38
C ASN A 10 5.28 22.13 -41.07
N LYS A 11 5.14 23.41 -40.73
CA LYS A 11 4.11 24.24 -41.43
C LYS A 11 4.45 25.68 -41.81
N ASN A 12 5.66 26.21 -41.61
CA ASN A 12 6.10 27.46 -42.26
C ASN A 12 7.63 27.54 -42.24
N GLN A 13 8.27 27.43 -43.41
CA GLN A 13 9.73 27.47 -43.53
C GLN A 13 10.20 28.94 -43.64
N LEU A 14 10.87 29.41 -42.58
CA LEU A 14 11.58 30.69 -42.57
C LEU A 14 13.07 30.44 -42.81
N ILE A 15 13.67 31.19 -43.74
CA ILE A 15 15.11 31.13 -44.03
C ILE A 15 15.80 32.33 -43.35
N PHE A 16 16.96 32.07 -42.74
CA PHE A 16 17.82 33.11 -42.19
C PHE A 16 18.72 33.68 -43.30
N VAL A 17 18.48 34.92 -43.71
CA VAL A 17 19.27 35.59 -44.75
C VAL A 17 20.39 36.42 -44.13
N ALA A 18 21.45 36.68 -44.90
CA ALA A 18 22.72 37.25 -44.43
C ALA A 18 22.63 38.63 -43.75
N SER A 19 21.48 39.31 -43.84
CA SER A 19 21.17 40.56 -43.12
C SER A 19 20.72 40.36 -41.66
N GLY A 20 20.59 39.12 -41.18
CA GLY A 20 20.22 38.81 -39.80
C GLY A 20 18.71 38.81 -39.51
N GLN A 21 17.86 38.84 -40.54
CA GLN A 21 16.40 38.72 -40.43
C GLN A 21 15.90 37.38 -40.99
N TYR A 22 14.77 36.90 -40.46
CA TYR A 22 14.05 35.74 -40.99
C TYR A 22 13.12 36.19 -42.11
N ALA A 23 13.22 35.56 -43.29
CA ALA A 23 12.30 35.76 -44.41
C ALA A 23 11.56 34.46 -44.73
N LEU A 24 10.33 34.56 -45.25
CA LEU A 24 9.58 33.42 -45.77
C LEU A 24 10.29 32.85 -47.01
N ASP A 25 10.37 31.53 -47.11
CA ASP A 25 10.94 30.86 -48.29
C ASP A 25 10.05 31.11 -49.53
N PRO A 26 10.55 31.81 -50.57
CA PRO A 26 9.79 32.07 -51.79
C PRO A 26 9.32 30.79 -52.49
N ALA A 27 10.03 29.67 -52.31
CA ALA A 27 9.63 28.38 -52.86
C ALA A 27 8.46 27.76 -52.07
N ALA A 28 8.37 28.01 -50.77
CA ALA A 28 7.23 27.59 -49.94
C ALA A 28 5.98 28.44 -50.21
N GLU A 29 6.16 29.73 -50.50
CA GLU A 29 5.07 30.64 -50.86
C GLU A 29 4.49 30.29 -52.25
N ALA A 30 5.34 29.93 -53.21
CA ALA A 30 4.90 29.43 -54.51
C ALA A 30 4.22 28.05 -54.41
N LEU A 31 4.66 27.17 -53.51
CA LEU A 31 4.00 25.88 -53.26
C LEU A 31 2.63 26.06 -52.60
N HIS A 32 2.50 27.02 -51.67
CA HIS A 32 1.22 27.35 -51.05
C HIS A 32 0.27 28.00 -52.06
N ALA A 33 0.75 28.86 -52.97
CA ALA A 33 -0.07 29.41 -54.05
C ALA A 33 -0.48 28.35 -55.09
N ALA A 34 0.32 27.28 -55.26
CA ALA A 34 0.00 26.16 -56.15
C ALA A 34 -0.92 25.10 -55.49
N GLU A 35 -0.81 24.88 -54.18
CA GLU A 35 -1.73 24.01 -53.41
C GLU A 35 -3.09 24.68 -53.15
N PHE A 36 -3.14 26.02 -53.14
CA PHE A 36 -4.35 26.81 -52.92
C PHE A 36 -4.65 27.74 -54.10
N GLY A 37 -4.63 27.21 -55.32
CA GLY A 37 -5.10 27.90 -56.53
C GLY A 37 -6.52 28.50 -56.33
N PRO A 38 -6.95 29.43 -57.20
CA PRO A 38 -8.22 30.14 -57.03
C PRO A 38 -9.33 29.12 -56.81
N LEU A 39 -10.12 29.33 -55.75
CA LEU A 39 -11.32 28.58 -55.41
C LEU A 39 -12.31 28.62 -56.58
N ASP A 40 -12.06 27.80 -57.59
CA ASP A 40 -13.05 27.45 -58.58
C ASP A 40 -14.16 26.71 -57.85
N ALA A 41 -15.37 27.25 -58.00
CA ALA A 41 -16.61 26.83 -57.41
C ALA A 41 -16.68 25.31 -57.21
N MET A 42 -16.51 24.87 -55.96
CA MET A 42 -16.93 23.54 -55.54
C MET A 42 -18.41 23.41 -55.91
N PRO A 43 -18.82 22.36 -56.63
CA PRO A 43 -20.21 22.19 -57.01
C PRO A 43 -21.04 22.02 -55.75
N THR A 44 -21.75 23.08 -55.38
CA THR A 44 -22.80 23.11 -54.34
C THR A 44 -23.99 22.30 -54.82
N VAL A 45 -23.83 20.98 -54.87
CA VAL A 45 -24.98 20.09 -54.71
C VAL A 45 -25.04 19.80 -53.22
N THR A 46 -25.56 20.77 -52.46
CA THR A 46 -25.83 20.56 -51.04
C THR A 46 -26.86 19.45 -50.94
N SER A 47 -26.46 18.31 -50.37
CA SER A 47 -27.44 17.30 -49.97
C SER A 47 -28.45 17.94 -49.02
N GLU A 48 -29.69 17.47 -49.04
CA GLU A 48 -30.76 17.95 -48.14
C GLU A 48 -30.30 17.97 -46.67
N GLN A 49 -29.48 16.99 -46.28
CA GLN A 49 -28.85 16.87 -44.96
C GLN A 49 -27.87 18.01 -44.65
N GLY A 50 -27.05 18.41 -45.62
CA GLY A 50 -26.11 19.54 -45.47
C GLY A 50 -26.83 20.87 -45.33
N GLU A 51 -27.90 21.07 -46.10
CA GLU A 51 -28.71 22.28 -46.01
C GLU A 51 -29.40 22.40 -44.64
N ARG A 52 -29.88 21.29 -44.05
CA ARG A 52 -30.43 21.29 -42.68
C ARG A 52 -29.43 21.71 -41.61
N ILE A 53 -28.19 21.21 -41.69
CA ILE A 53 -27.10 21.60 -40.77
C ILE A 53 -26.78 23.09 -40.96
N PHE A 54 -26.65 23.53 -42.21
CA PHE A 54 -26.38 24.92 -42.57
C PHE A 54 -27.43 25.87 -42.00
N GLN A 55 -28.72 25.61 -42.25
CA GLN A 55 -29.82 26.45 -41.76
C GLN A 55 -29.83 26.53 -40.23
N THR A 56 -29.52 25.43 -39.55
CA THR A 56 -29.43 25.41 -38.08
C THR A 56 -28.27 26.27 -37.57
N LEU A 57 -27.09 26.18 -38.20
CA LEU A 57 -25.94 27.04 -37.87
C LEU A 57 -26.24 28.52 -38.10
N MET A 58 -26.90 28.84 -39.23
CA MET A 58 -27.32 30.20 -39.56
C MET A 58 -28.32 30.75 -38.54
N SER A 59 -29.25 29.93 -38.05
CA SER A 59 -30.23 30.36 -37.04
C SER A 59 -29.61 30.72 -35.67
N LEU A 60 -28.40 30.25 -35.38
CA LEU A 60 -27.68 30.64 -34.15
C LEU A 60 -27.11 32.06 -34.21
N GLY A 61 -27.07 32.69 -35.38
CA GLY A 61 -26.54 34.05 -35.59
C GLY A 61 -25.05 34.22 -35.28
N SER A 62 -24.33 33.11 -35.05
CA SER A 62 -22.93 33.10 -34.61
C SER A 62 -21.94 32.69 -35.71
N TYR A 63 -22.43 32.42 -36.92
CA TYR A 63 -21.65 31.92 -38.05
C TYR A 63 -21.91 32.79 -39.29
N THR A 64 -20.87 33.02 -40.10
CA THR A 64 -21.04 33.57 -41.45
C THR A 64 -21.58 32.50 -42.38
N GLU A 65 -22.21 32.90 -43.50
CA GLU A 65 -22.73 31.94 -44.49
C GLU A 65 -21.64 30.97 -44.96
N HIS A 66 -20.46 31.50 -45.31
CA HIS A 66 -19.33 30.69 -45.76
C HIS A 66 -18.89 29.67 -44.69
N ALA A 67 -18.74 30.10 -43.44
CA ALA A 67 -18.34 29.21 -42.35
C ALA A 67 -19.39 28.14 -42.03
N ALA A 68 -20.68 28.50 -42.11
CA ALA A 68 -21.77 27.55 -41.88
C ALA A 68 -21.82 26.46 -42.96
N ARG A 69 -21.57 26.81 -44.23
CA ARG A 69 -21.49 25.84 -45.33
C ARG A 69 -20.29 24.92 -45.19
N GLU A 70 -19.10 25.48 -44.92
CA GLU A 70 -17.87 24.69 -44.71
C GLU A 70 -18.02 23.69 -43.54
N ILE A 71 -18.65 24.10 -42.44
CA ILE A 71 -18.91 23.20 -41.31
C ILE A 71 -19.90 22.09 -41.68
N ALA A 72 -20.98 22.42 -42.41
CA ALA A 72 -21.97 21.44 -42.85
C ALA A 72 -21.34 20.36 -43.76
N ASP A 73 -20.57 20.78 -44.76
CA ASP A 73 -19.89 19.87 -45.69
C ASP A 73 -18.87 18.99 -44.96
N ARG A 74 -18.06 19.59 -44.08
CA ARG A 74 -17.06 18.86 -43.27
C ARG A 74 -17.71 17.84 -42.34
N ASP A 75 -18.85 18.17 -41.73
CA ASP A 75 -19.55 17.27 -40.83
C ASP A 75 -20.14 16.07 -41.63
N LEU A 76 -20.71 16.31 -42.82
CA LEU A 76 -21.18 15.24 -43.71
C LEU A 76 -20.06 14.30 -44.16
N GLU A 77 -18.93 14.84 -44.63
CA GLU A 77 -17.76 14.04 -44.98
C GLU A 77 -17.25 13.22 -43.78
N ALA A 78 -17.29 13.80 -42.57
CA ALA A 78 -16.89 13.09 -41.36
C ALA A 78 -17.84 11.94 -41.01
N PHE A 79 -19.15 12.07 -41.29
CA PHE A 79 -20.12 10.99 -41.11
C PHE A 79 -19.86 9.85 -42.09
N GLU A 80 -19.67 10.17 -43.37
CA GLU A 80 -19.37 9.19 -44.43
C GLU A 80 -18.09 8.41 -44.11
N ARG A 81 -16.99 9.09 -43.75
CA ARG A 81 -15.73 8.45 -43.36
C ARG A 81 -15.87 7.51 -42.16
N ARG A 82 -16.89 7.69 -41.33
CA ARG A 82 -17.19 6.87 -40.14
C ARG A 82 -18.25 5.80 -40.40
N GLY A 83 -18.76 5.69 -41.63
CA GLY A 83 -19.82 4.74 -41.98
C GLY A 83 -21.18 5.05 -41.33
N ILE A 84 -21.43 6.32 -41.01
CA ILE A 84 -22.69 6.78 -40.42
C ILE A 84 -23.56 7.36 -41.54
N PRO A 85 -24.84 6.96 -41.68
CA PRO A 85 -25.73 7.55 -42.67
C PRO A 85 -25.83 9.07 -42.51
N ALA A 86 -25.73 9.80 -43.63
CA ALA A 86 -25.74 11.26 -43.65
C ALA A 86 -27.00 11.85 -42.98
N GLU A 87 -28.15 11.19 -43.14
CA GLU A 87 -29.42 11.58 -42.52
C GLU A 87 -29.33 11.53 -40.99
N PHE A 88 -28.90 10.40 -40.44
CA PHE A 88 -28.70 10.23 -39.00
C PHE A 88 -27.68 11.23 -38.43
N GLY A 89 -26.56 11.43 -39.15
CA GLY A 89 -25.53 12.39 -38.77
C GLY A 89 -26.06 13.83 -38.75
N ALA A 90 -26.85 14.21 -39.75
CA ALA A 90 -27.47 15.53 -39.81
C ALA A 90 -28.52 15.73 -38.71
N ASP A 91 -29.38 14.75 -38.45
CA ASP A 91 -30.35 14.80 -37.34
C ASP A 91 -29.64 15.05 -36.01
N TYR A 92 -28.60 14.27 -35.72
CA TYR A 92 -27.82 14.42 -34.49
C TYR A 92 -27.14 15.79 -34.42
N ARG A 93 -26.63 16.27 -35.56
CA ARG A 93 -25.91 17.55 -35.60
C ARG A 93 -26.86 18.72 -35.39
N VAL A 94 -28.02 18.72 -36.05
CA VAL A 94 -29.11 19.69 -35.81
C VAL A 94 -29.54 19.65 -34.35
N ALA A 95 -29.69 18.46 -33.75
CA ALA A 95 -30.08 18.28 -32.36
C ALA A 95 -29.07 18.86 -31.35
N THR A 96 -27.77 18.89 -31.67
CA THR A 96 -26.69 19.21 -30.72
C THR A 96 -25.99 20.55 -30.97
N ILE A 97 -26.21 21.16 -32.13
CA ILE A 97 -25.69 22.49 -32.48
C ILE A 97 -26.28 23.55 -31.53
N GLY A 98 -25.44 24.48 -31.06
CA GLY A 98 -25.86 25.63 -30.24
C GLY A 98 -26.18 25.33 -28.78
N ARG A 99 -26.18 24.05 -28.38
CA ARG A 99 -26.33 23.67 -26.97
C ARG A 99 -24.99 23.87 -26.26
N ARG A 100 -24.93 24.83 -25.32
CA ARG A 100 -23.71 25.21 -24.58
C ARG A 100 -23.08 24.05 -23.79
N ASP A 101 -23.87 23.04 -23.43
CA ASP A 101 -23.44 21.88 -22.63
C ASP A 101 -23.99 20.58 -23.23
N ASN A 102 -23.22 19.94 -24.11
CA ASN A 102 -23.50 18.57 -24.59
C ASN A 102 -23.03 17.48 -23.59
N PHE A 103 -22.79 17.86 -22.34
CA PHE A 103 -22.36 16.95 -21.30
C PHE A 103 -23.46 15.92 -21.00
N GLY A 104 -23.12 14.63 -21.07
CA GLY A 104 -24.03 13.53 -20.78
C GLY A 104 -24.95 13.10 -21.92
N LEU A 105 -24.87 13.71 -23.10
CA LEU A 105 -25.44 13.16 -24.33
C LEU A 105 -24.48 12.12 -24.93
N PRO A 106 -25.00 11.00 -25.50
CA PRO A 106 -24.20 10.08 -26.28
C PRO A 106 -23.48 10.80 -27.41
N ASN A 107 -22.21 10.47 -27.65
CA ASN A 107 -21.57 10.92 -28.89
C ASN A 107 -22.21 10.20 -30.10
N LEU A 108 -22.17 10.86 -31.27
CA LEU A 108 -22.78 10.37 -32.51
C LEU A 108 -22.43 8.91 -32.84
N ILE A 109 -21.14 8.55 -32.75
CA ILE A 109 -20.65 7.21 -33.12
C ILE A 109 -21.29 6.17 -32.20
N ARG A 110 -21.34 6.46 -30.90
CA ARG A 110 -21.87 5.54 -29.90
C ARG A 110 -23.40 5.43 -29.99
N LEU A 111 -24.09 6.53 -30.27
CA LEU A 111 -25.54 6.51 -30.52
C LEU A 111 -25.87 5.64 -31.74
N TRP A 112 -25.22 5.91 -32.88
CA TRP A 112 -25.40 5.12 -34.10
C TRP A 112 -25.05 3.63 -33.88
N GLY A 113 -23.88 3.35 -33.31
CA GLY A 113 -23.40 1.99 -33.10
C GLY A 113 -24.25 1.16 -32.11
N SER A 114 -25.07 1.82 -31.29
CA SER A 114 -26.00 1.15 -30.36
C SER A 114 -27.38 0.88 -30.95
N GLY A 115 -27.69 1.41 -32.14
CA GLY A 115 -29.01 1.29 -32.78
C GLY A 115 -30.09 2.23 -32.23
N HIS A 116 -29.73 3.19 -31.38
CA HIS A 116 -30.66 4.21 -30.86
C HIS A 116 -30.85 5.37 -31.83
N THR A 117 -32.02 6.00 -31.79
CA THR A 117 -32.31 7.17 -32.64
C THR A 117 -31.96 8.49 -31.96
N VAL A 118 -31.81 9.54 -32.77
CA VAL A 118 -31.64 10.92 -32.27
C VAL A 118 -32.88 11.39 -31.51
N GLU A 119 -34.06 10.95 -31.94
CA GLU A 119 -35.34 11.25 -31.30
C GLU A 119 -35.44 10.62 -29.90
N GLU A 120 -35.01 9.36 -29.74
CA GLU A 120 -34.96 8.70 -28.42
C GLU A 120 -34.03 9.44 -27.45
N MET A 121 -32.85 9.85 -27.95
CA MET A 121 -31.91 10.66 -27.18
C MET A 121 -32.52 12.00 -26.77
N LEU A 122 -33.16 12.71 -27.70
CA LEU A 122 -33.77 14.03 -27.43
C LEU A 122 -34.97 13.93 -26.48
N ALA A 123 -35.87 12.97 -26.71
CA ALA A 123 -37.02 12.73 -25.85
C ALA A 123 -36.60 12.54 -24.40
N LEU A 124 -35.53 11.76 -24.16
CA LEU A 124 -34.99 11.56 -22.82
C LEU A 124 -34.25 12.80 -22.28
N ALA A 125 -33.45 13.47 -23.12
CA ALA A 125 -32.66 14.64 -22.71
C ALA A 125 -33.51 15.87 -22.39
N GLU A 126 -34.74 15.94 -22.91
CA GLU A 126 -35.67 17.06 -22.75
C GLU A 126 -36.81 16.75 -21.76
N LEU A 127 -36.97 15.47 -21.40
CA LEU A 127 -37.93 15.02 -20.40
C LEU A 127 -37.80 15.80 -19.08
N ASP A 128 -38.95 16.19 -18.53
CA ASP A 128 -39.08 16.96 -17.29
C ASP A 128 -38.19 18.21 -17.23
N GLY A 129 -38.27 19.05 -18.27
CA GLY A 129 -37.50 20.30 -18.37
C GLY A 129 -36.00 20.09 -18.53
N GLY A 130 -35.58 18.92 -19.02
CA GLY A 130 -34.19 18.57 -19.23
C GLY A 130 -33.46 18.03 -18.00
N ARG A 131 -34.20 17.52 -17.00
CA ARG A 131 -33.62 16.91 -15.78
C ARG A 131 -32.59 15.83 -16.10
N TYR A 132 -32.82 15.04 -17.15
CA TYR A 132 -31.99 13.88 -17.48
C TYR A 132 -30.86 14.18 -18.45
N ARG A 133 -30.72 15.42 -18.94
CA ARG A 133 -29.73 15.79 -19.98
C ARG A 133 -28.33 15.25 -19.70
N ASN A 134 -27.83 15.45 -18.49
CA ASN A 134 -26.49 15.03 -18.07
C ASN A 134 -26.32 13.52 -17.83
N SER A 135 -27.41 12.75 -17.87
CA SER A 135 -27.44 11.29 -17.67
C SER A 135 -28.04 10.53 -18.86
N THR A 136 -28.43 11.23 -19.92
CA THR A 136 -29.09 10.68 -21.12
C THR A 136 -28.32 9.48 -21.65
N GLU A 137 -27.01 9.61 -21.79
CA GLU A 137 -26.14 8.54 -22.28
C GLU A 137 -26.21 7.28 -21.41
N LYS A 138 -26.13 7.45 -20.09
CA LYS A 138 -26.14 6.33 -19.15
C LYS A 138 -27.50 5.64 -19.13
N LEU A 139 -28.58 6.43 -19.14
CA LEU A 139 -29.94 5.93 -19.10
C LEU A 139 -30.30 5.20 -20.41
N LEU A 140 -30.05 5.85 -21.54
CA LEU A 140 -30.36 5.30 -22.87
C LEU A 140 -29.65 3.96 -23.10
N PHE A 141 -28.34 3.89 -22.82
CA PHE A 141 -27.58 2.63 -22.96
C PHE A 141 -27.86 1.59 -21.88
N ALA A 142 -28.59 1.96 -20.83
CA ALA A 142 -29.16 1.01 -19.89
C ALA A 142 -30.58 0.54 -20.32
N GLY A 143 -31.04 0.93 -21.53
CA GLY A 143 -32.35 0.59 -22.05
C GLY A 143 -33.49 1.39 -21.39
N MET A 144 -33.22 2.62 -20.95
CA MET A 144 -34.22 3.55 -20.40
C MET A 144 -34.61 4.58 -21.47
N THR A 145 -35.77 4.38 -22.10
CA THR A 145 -36.41 5.37 -22.97
C THR A 145 -37.19 6.40 -22.15
N ALA A 146 -37.59 7.52 -22.77
CA ALA A 146 -38.41 8.53 -22.10
C ALA A 146 -39.71 7.93 -21.53
N GLU A 147 -40.43 7.13 -22.33
CA GLU A 147 -41.64 6.41 -21.92
C GLU A 147 -41.38 5.49 -20.71
N LYS A 148 -40.31 4.68 -20.75
CA LYS A 148 -39.97 3.79 -19.63
C LYS A 148 -39.61 4.56 -18.36
N VAL A 149 -39.00 5.75 -18.48
CA VAL A 149 -38.72 6.62 -17.33
C VAL A 149 -40.03 7.13 -16.72
N GLU A 150 -40.97 7.60 -17.54
CA GLU A 150 -42.29 8.05 -17.07
C GLU A 150 -43.06 6.92 -16.38
N ASP A 151 -43.06 5.73 -16.98
CA ASP A 151 -43.66 4.52 -16.38
C ASP A 151 -43.06 4.21 -15.01
N TYR A 152 -41.74 4.25 -14.87
CA TYR A 152 -41.07 3.94 -13.59
C TYR A 152 -41.37 4.99 -12.52
N ILE A 153 -41.46 6.27 -12.91
CA ILE A 153 -41.86 7.35 -12.00
C ILE A 153 -43.31 7.15 -11.57
N ALA A 154 -44.21 6.77 -12.48
CA ALA A 154 -45.60 6.47 -12.17
C ALA A 154 -45.75 5.28 -11.21
N LEU A 155 -44.86 4.30 -11.28
CA LEU A 155 -44.77 3.20 -10.31
C LEU A 155 -44.23 3.63 -8.94
N GLY A 156 -43.69 4.83 -8.81
CA GLY A 156 -43.17 5.40 -7.55
C GLY A 156 -41.65 5.36 -7.42
N VAL A 157 -40.90 5.10 -8.49
CA VAL A 157 -39.44 5.27 -8.49
C VAL A 157 -39.12 6.77 -8.39
N PRO A 158 -38.20 7.20 -7.51
CA PRO A 158 -37.77 8.59 -7.47
C PRO A 158 -37.25 9.05 -8.83
N ALA A 159 -37.64 10.26 -9.26
CA ALA A 159 -37.20 10.90 -10.50
C ALA A 159 -35.74 11.39 -10.44
N GLN A 160 -34.83 10.47 -10.14
CA GLN A 160 -33.38 10.64 -10.04
C GLN A 160 -32.71 9.63 -10.98
N PRO A 161 -31.69 10.02 -11.76
CA PRO A 161 -31.03 9.10 -12.70
C PRO A 161 -30.52 7.80 -12.06
N GLU A 162 -29.92 7.89 -10.86
CA GLU A 162 -29.37 6.73 -10.16
C GLU A 162 -30.46 5.74 -9.71
N ALA A 163 -31.63 6.26 -9.33
CA ALA A 163 -32.78 5.44 -8.96
C ALA A 163 -33.32 4.68 -10.16
N LEU A 164 -33.46 5.36 -11.30
CA LEU A 164 -33.90 4.76 -12.57
C LEU A 164 -32.91 3.70 -13.06
N LEU A 165 -31.61 3.99 -12.98
CA LEU A 165 -30.54 3.04 -13.36
C LEU A 165 -30.51 1.79 -12.47
N ALA A 166 -30.99 1.87 -11.23
CA ALA A 166 -31.09 0.70 -10.36
C ALA A 166 -32.10 -0.34 -10.86
N TYR A 167 -33.05 0.07 -11.70
CA TYR A 167 -34.10 -0.76 -12.27
C TYR A 167 -33.95 -1.00 -13.77
N SER A 168 -32.82 -0.62 -14.37
CA SER A 168 -32.67 -0.58 -15.83
C SER A 168 -32.96 -1.93 -16.50
N ASN A 169 -32.56 -3.03 -15.85
CA ASN A 169 -32.73 -4.41 -16.32
C ASN A 169 -33.97 -5.10 -15.75
N ALA A 170 -34.76 -4.41 -14.93
CA ALA A 170 -35.97 -4.96 -14.34
C ALA A 170 -37.13 -4.90 -15.33
N THR A 171 -38.05 -5.86 -15.23
CA THR A 171 -39.39 -5.76 -15.82
C THR A 171 -40.26 -4.81 -15.01
N GLN A 172 -41.32 -4.27 -15.62
CA GLN A 172 -42.28 -3.39 -14.94
C GLN A 172 -42.86 -4.04 -13.67
N LEU A 173 -43.18 -5.34 -13.73
CA LEU A 173 -43.67 -6.12 -12.59
C LEU A 173 -42.64 -6.19 -11.45
N GLN A 174 -41.36 -6.39 -11.78
CA GLN A 174 -40.29 -6.38 -10.79
C GLN A 174 -40.12 -5.00 -10.16
N VAL A 175 -40.19 -3.92 -10.94
CA VAL A 175 -40.12 -2.55 -10.41
C VAL A 175 -41.26 -2.30 -9.43
N GLN A 176 -42.50 -2.65 -9.80
CA GLN A 176 -43.66 -2.52 -8.92
C GLN A 176 -43.47 -3.28 -7.61
N GLY A 177 -43.02 -4.54 -7.69
CA GLY A 177 -42.75 -5.36 -6.50
C GLY A 177 -41.68 -4.75 -5.58
N TRP A 178 -40.58 -4.26 -6.16
CA TRP A 178 -39.51 -3.61 -5.41
C TRP A 178 -39.94 -2.28 -4.78
N VAL A 179 -40.65 -1.43 -5.52
CA VAL A 179 -41.15 -0.14 -4.99
C VAL A 179 -42.13 -0.37 -3.84
N LEU A 180 -43.07 -1.32 -3.98
CA LEU A 180 -44.00 -1.68 -2.91
C LEU A 180 -43.25 -2.18 -1.67
N ALA A 181 -42.32 -3.13 -1.85
CA ALA A 181 -41.54 -3.69 -0.75
C ALA A 181 -40.70 -2.62 -0.02
N LEU A 182 -40.07 -1.71 -0.76
CA LEU A 182 -39.28 -0.61 -0.19
C LEU A 182 -40.16 0.41 0.54
N LYS A 183 -41.42 0.59 0.13
CA LYS A 183 -42.38 1.45 0.82
C LYS A 183 -42.81 0.83 2.16
N GLU A 184 -43.14 -0.46 2.15
CA GLU A 184 -43.70 -1.20 3.28
C GLU A 184 -42.66 -1.65 4.33
N HIS A 185 -41.40 -1.83 3.93
CA HIS A 185 -40.38 -2.43 4.79
C HIS A 185 -39.18 -1.50 4.98
N LYS A 186 -39.13 -0.83 6.14
CA LYS A 186 -38.03 0.06 6.50
C LYS A 186 -36.70 -0.69 6.54
N GLU A 187 -36.71 -1.93 7.02
CA GLU A 187 -35.52 -2.76 7.19
C GLU A 187 -34.90 -3.16 5.84
N LEU A 188 -35.73 -3.32 4.80
CA LEU A 188 -35.25 -3.54 3.44
C LEU A 188 -34.49 -2.29 2.94
N ARG A 189 -35.04 -1.09 3.14
CA ARG A 189 -34.36 0.17 2.79
C ARG A 189 -33.01 0.31 3.51
N GLU A 190 -32.91 -0.15 4.75
CA GLU A 190 -31.66 -0.15 5.51
C GLU A 190 -30.65 -1.19 5.01
N THR A 191 -31.09 -2.20 4.26
CA THR A 191 -30.22 -3.23 3.65
C THR A 191 -29.72 -2.79 2.27
N VAL A 192 -30.59 -2.19 1.45
CA VAL A 192 -30.25 -1.58 0.15
C VAL A 192 -30.12 -0.06 0.27
N ARG A 193 -29.16 0.39 1.10
CA ARG A 193 -29.00 1.82 1.47
C ARG A 193 -28.67 2.73 0.28
N THR A 194 -28.05 2.17 -0.75
CA THR A 194 -27.62 2.89 -1.94
C THR A 194 -28.32 2.34 -3.18
N TYR A 195 -28.52 3.19 -4.19
CA TYR A 195 -29.02 2.72 -5.48
C TYR A 195 -28.08 1.72 -6.16
N ARG A 196 -26.79 1.73 -5.80
CA ARG A 196 -25.84 0.70 -6.24
C ARG A 196 -26.17 -0.67 -5.64
N ASP A 197 -26.48 -0.73 -4.35
CA ASP A 197 -26.89 -1.97 -3.69
C ASP A 197 -28.23 -2.48 -4.23
N LEU A 198 -29.19 -1.57 -4.42
CA LEU A 198 -30.47 -1.88 -5.05
C LEU A 198 -30.26 -2.43 -6.47
N LYS A 199 -29.42 -1.76 -7.27
CA LYS A 199 -29.07 -2.23 -8.61
C LYS A 199 -28.50 -3.63 -8.58
N ALA A 200 -27.56 -3.91 -7.68
CA ALA A 200 -26.93 -5.21 -7.59
C ALA A 200 -27.93 -6.34 -7.32
N VAL A 201 -28.88 -6.13 -6.39
CA VAL A 201 -29.90 -7.15 -6.08
C VAL A 201 -30.96 -7.28 -7.18
N VAL A 202 -31.35 -6.17 -7.81
CA VAL A 202 -32.33 -6.15 -8.92
C VAL A 202 -31.74 -6.80 -10.17
N ASP A 203 -30.51 -6.47 -10.55
CA ASP A 203 -29.81 -7.07 -11.70
C ASP A 203 -29.59 -8.58 -11.52
N LYS A 204 -29.52 -9.06 -10.28
CA LYS A 204 -29.46 -10.48 -9.94
C LYS A 204 -30.82 -11.17 -9.89
N GLY A 205 -31.92 -10.43 -10.10
CA GLY A 205 -33.28 -10.94 -10.05
C GLY A 205 -33.67 -11.46 -8.67
N LEU A 206 -33.07 -10.92 -7.60
CA LEU A 206 -33.39 -11.35 -6.24
C LEU A 206 -34.78 -10.87 -5.83
N ASP A 207 -35.47 -11.71 -5.08
CA ASP A 207 -36.76 -11.38 -4.49
C ASP A 207 -36.59 -10.39 -3.31
N PRO A 208 -37.42 -9.32 -3.21
CA PRO A 208 -37.33 -8.36 -2.11
C PRO A 208 -37.48 -8.98 -0.71
N HIS A 209 -38.28 -10.04 -0.55
CA HIS A 209 -38.43 -10.75 0.71
C HIS A 209 -37.18 -11.56 1.07
N LEU A 210 -36.50 -12.14 0.07
CA LEU A 210 -35.19 -12.76 0.29
C LEU A 210 -34.20 -11.71 0.79
N VAL A 211 -34.07 -10.57 0.13
CA VAL A 211 -33.14 -9.50 0.55
C VAL A 211 -33.52 -8.95 1.92
N LYS A 212 -34.81 -8.81 2.21
CA LYS A 212 -35.31 -8.41 3.55
C LYS A 212 -34.93 -9.40 4.64
N SER A 213 -34.83 -10.70 4.35
CA SER A 213 -34.42 -11.69 5.37
C SER A 213 -33.00 -11.45 5.92
N PHE A 214 -32.15 -10.76 5.13
CA PHE A 214 -30.82 -10.32 5.55
C PHE A 214 -30.84 -9.01 6.36
N ALA A 215 -32.00 -8.41 6.60
CA ALA A 215 -32.09 -7.24 7.47
C ALA A 215 -31.50 -7.53 8.86
N GLY A 216 -30.80 -6.53 9.41
CA GLY A 216 -30.14 -6.64 10.72
C GLY A 216 -28.86 -7.48 10.74
N THR A 217 -28.48 -8.15 9.65
CA THR A 217 -27.20 -8.87 9.55
C THR A 217 -26.00 -7.91 9.38
N GLY A 218 -26.26 -6.69 8.91
CA GLY A 218 -25.25 -5.66 8.64
C GLY A 218 -24.60 -5.73 7.25
N VAL A 219 -24.85 -6.77 6.46
CA VAL A 219 -24.29 -6.85 5.09
C VAL A 219 -25.09 -5.98 4.11
N SER A 220 -24.41 -5.56 3.05
CA SER A 220 -24.93 -4.73 1.96
C SER A 220 -25.71 -5.56 0.93
N GLY A 221 -26.59 -4.88 0.18
CA GLY A 221 -27.25 -5.49 -0.98
C GLY A 221 -26.25 -6.03 -2.01
N SER A 222 -25.12 -5.35 -2.22
CA SER A 222 -24.05 -5.84 -3.10
C SER A 222 -23.48 -7.19 -2.66
N PHE A 223 -23.24 -7.38 -1.35
CA PHE A 223 -22.79 -8.66 -0.81
C PHE A 223 -23.85 -9.76 -1.01
N ILE A 224 -25.12 -9.46 -0.73
CA ILE A 224 -26.24 -10.41 -0.90
C ILE A 224 -26.37 -10.84 -2.36
N ALA A 225 -26.33 -9.88 -3.29
CA ALA A 225 -26.39 -10.11 -4.73
C ALA A 225 -25.29 -11.06 -5.22
N GLN A 226 -24.09 -10.97 -4.63
CA GLN A 226 -22.95 -11.78 -5.03
C GLN A 226 -22.96 -13.19 -4.41
N TYR A 227 -23.38 -13.33 -3.15
CA TYR A 227 -23.11 -14.53 -2.36
C TYR A 227 -24.35 -15.30 -1.88
N SER A 228 -25.57 -14.78 -2.05
CA SER A 228 -26.80 -15.48 -1.63
C SER A 228 -26.98 -16.84 -2.31
N SER A 229 -26.56 -16.98 -3.57
CA SER A 229 -26.62 -18.26 -4.31
C SER A 229 -25.61 -19.30 -3.83
N TRP A 230 -24.68 -18.95 -2.94
CA TRP A 230 -23.65 -19.84 -2.40
C TRP A 230 -24.07 -20.47 -1.07
N GLY A 231 -25.36 -20.41 -0.73
CA GLY A 231 -25.91 -21.00 0.50
C GLY A 231 -25.67 -20.17 1.76
N VAL A 232 -25.27 -18.91 1.62
CA VAL A 232 -25.07 -18.00 2.75
C VAL A 232 -26.43 -17.60 3.33
N THR A 233 -26.71 -17.98 4.58
CA THR A 233 -27.97 -17.65 5.26
C THR A 233 -27.81 -16.43 6.18
N PRO A 234 -28.89 -15.65 6.40
CA PRO A 234 -28.89 -14.57 7.39
C PRO A 234 -28.48 -15.04 8.79
N GLU A 235 -28.91 -16.24 9.21
CA GLU A 235 -28.61 -16.82 10.52
C GLU A 235 -27.11 -17.06 10.68
N ALA A 236 -26.47 -17.66 9.66
CA ALA A 236 -25.03 -17.89 9.67
C ALA A 236 -24.23 -16.58 9.73
N ILE A 237 -24.69 -15.53 9.02
CA ILE A 237 -24.07 -14.21 9.10
C ILE A 237 -24.22 -13.61 10.49
N ARG A 238 -25.43 -13.64 11.09
CA ARG A 238 -25.66 -13.10 12.44
C ARG A 238 -24.82 -13.84 13.48
N GLU A 239 -24.76 -15.17 13.39
CA GLU A 239 -23.94 -15.99 14.28
C GLU A 239 -22.46 -15.62 14.16
N TYR A 240 -21.94 -15.55 12.92
CA TYR A 240 -20.56 -15.19 12.67
C TYR A 240 -20.25 -13.77 13.19
N ALA A 241 -21.11 -12.78 12.88
CA ALA A 241 -20.95 -11.40 13.32
C ALA A 241 -20.99 -11.27 14.85
N SER A 242 -21.92 -11.97 15.50
CA SER A 242 -22.06 -11.97 16.97
C SER A 242 -20.82 -12.54 17.65
N LYS A 243 -20.35 -13.72 17.19
CA LYS A 243 -19.18 -14.39 17.78
C LYS A 243 -17.87 -13.65 17.50
N SER A 244 -17.68 -13.14 16.28
CA SER A 244 -16.45 -12.43 15.87
C SER A 244 -16.42 -10.97 16.32
N LYS A 245 -17.57 -10.40 16.70
CA LYS A 245 -17.77 -8.98 17.04
C LYS A 245 -17.41 -8.01 15.91
N LEU A 246 -17.31 -8.51 14.67
CA LEU A 246 -17.03 -7.67 13.50
C LEU A 246 -18.25 -6.83 13.10
N LYS A 247 -17.97 -5.65 12.56
CA LYS A 247 -18.95 -4.77 11.92
C LYS A 247 -18.58 -4.57 10.45
N THR A 248 -19.55 -4.20 9.63
CA THR A 248 -19.34 -3.79 8.23
C THR A 248 -18.45 -2.54 8.16
N PRO A 249 -17.48 -2.47 7.23
CA PRO A 249 -17.21 -3.36 6.10
C PRO A 249 -16.33 -4.58 6.42
N ARG A 250 -15.71 -4.65 7.60
CA ARG A 250 -14.81 -5.77 7.96
C ARG A 250 -15.52 -7.12 7.99
N LEU A 251 -16.76 -7.18 8.49
CA LEU A 251 -17.57 -8.39 8.48
C LEU A 251 -17.65 -9.01 7.07
N GLU A 252 -17.99 -8.21 6.06
CA GLU A 252 -18.13 -8.68 4.67
C GLU A 252 -16.82 -9.22 4.12
N ALA A 253 -15.69 -8.57 4.40
CA ALA A 253 -14.37 -9.06 3.95
C ALA A 253 -14.04 -10.46 4.52
N PHE A 254 -14.38 -10.72 5.78
CA PHE A 254 -14.19 -12.03 6.40
C PHE A 254 -15.15 -13.09 5.83
N LEU A 255 -16.42 -12.73 5.65
CA LEU A 255 -17.39 -13.64 5.04
C LEU A 255 -17.00 -13.99 3.60
N GLU A 256 -16.63 -12.99 2.79
CA GLU A 256 -16.13 -13.17 1.43
C GLU A 256 -14.91 -14.09 1.38
N HIS A 257 -13.92 -13.86 2.26
CA HIS A 257 -12.76 -14.75 2.37
C HIS A 257 -13.17 -16.19 2.70
N ASN A 258 -14.04 -16.38 3.70
CA ASN A 258 -14.47 -17.71 4.12
C ASN A 258 -15.27 -18.45 3.03
N ILE A 259 -16.07 -17.72 2.24
CA ILE A 259 -16.82 -18.26 1.10
C ILE A 259 -15.86 -18.69 -0.02
N ARG A 260 -14.87 -17.86 -0.36
CA ARG A 260 -13.90 -18.14 -1.44
C ARG A 260 -12.85 -19.17 -1.05
N HIS A 261 -12.55 -19.29 0.24
CA HIS A 261 -11.47 -20.10 0.77
C HIS A 261 -11.95 -21.02 1.89
N SER A 262 -12.90 -21.91 1.61
CA SER A 262 -13.53 -22.77 2.62
C SER A 262 -12.54 -23.60 3.46
N LEU A 263 -11.46 -24.13 2.86
CA LEU A 263 -10.39 -24.86 3.58
C LEU A 263 -9.49 -23.97 4.45
N ARG A 264 -9.59 -22.65 4.28
CA ARG A 264 -8.82 -21.62 4.97
C ARG A 264 -9.74 -20.59 5.63
N ALA A 265 -10.97 -21.00 5.94
CA ALA A 265 -11.95 -20.16 6.61
C ALA A 265 -11.41 -19.77 8.00
N VAL A 266 -11.55 -18.50 8.34
CA VAL A 266 -11.18 -17.98 9.65
C VAL A 266 -12.40 -18.09 10.55
N SER A 267 -12.27 -18.81 11.67
CA SER A 267 -13.37 -18.94 12.63
C SER A 267 -13.53 -17.64 13.44
N PRO A 268 -14.73 -17.35 13.98
CA PRO A 268 -14.95 -16.20 14.84
C PRO A 268 -13.99 -16.11 16.03
N GLU A 269 -13.61 -17.25 16.61
CA GLU A 269 -12.70 -17.35 17.74
C GLU A 269 -11.29 -16.89 17.36
N VAL A 270 -10.82 -17.27 16.17
CA VAL A 270 -9.55 -16.79 15.61
C VAL A 270 -9.60 -15.27 15.38
N VAL A 271 -10.71 -14.76 14.84
CA VAL A 271 -10.89 -13.29 14.67
C VAL A 271 -10.78 -12.56 16.00
N VAL A 272 -11.44 -13.06 17.06
CA VAL A 272 -11.37 -12.44 18.40
C VAL A 272 -9.95 -12.53 18.97
N ALA A 273 -9.26 -13.65 18.75
CA ALA A 273 -7.91 -13.85 19.27
C ALA A 273 -6.88 -12.91 18.62
N TYR A 274 -6.95 -12.70 17.29
CA TYR A 274 -6.05 -11.78 16.58
C TYR A 274 -6.50 -10.32 16.62
N GLY A 275 -7.80 -10.06 16.76
CA GLY A 275 -8.36 -8.71 16.81
C GLY A 275 -8.48 -8.02 15.43
N PRO A 276 -9.06 -6.81 15.39
CA PRO A 276 -9.56 -6.20 14.15
C PRO A 276 -8.48 -5.68 13.18
N ASN A 277 -7.21 -5.67 13.60
CA ASN A 277 -6.11 -5.09 12.83
C ASN A 277 -5.48 -6.07 11.82
N PHE A 278 -5.99 -7.29 11.73
CA PHE A 278 -5.53 -8.28 10.77
C PHE A 278 -6.58 -8.49 9.69
N ASP A 279 -6.11 -8.61 8.46
CA ASP A 279 -6.93 -9.02 7.33
C ASP A 279 -7.15 -10.54 7.37
N PRO A 280 -8.25 -11.06 6.80
CA PRO A 280 -8.60 -12.48 6.91
C PRO A 280 -7.55 -13.42 6.32
N SER A 281 -6.87 -13.01 5.24
CA SER A 281 -5.77 -13.78 4.64
C SER A 281 -4.58 -13.94 5.59
N ASP A 282 -4.21 -12.86 6.29
CA ASP A 282 -3.11 -12.84 7.25
C ASP A 282 -3.44 -13.71 8.46
N MET A 283 -4.64 -13.58 9.02
CA MET A 283 -5.08 -14.40 10.15
C MET A 283 -5.10 -15.89 9.80
N SER A 284 -5.67 -16.23 8.64
CA SER A 284 -5.73 -17.61 8.17
C SER A 284 -4.33 -18.22 8.07
N TRP A 285 -3.40 -17.49 7.46
CA TRP A 285 -2.04 -17.97 7.30
C TRP A 285 -1.31 -18.08 8.64
N LEU A 286 -1.29 -17.02 9.45
CA LEU A 286 -0.63 -17.03 10.77
C LEU A 286 -1.19 -18.12 11.68
N SER A 287 -2.51 -18.35 11.65
CA SER A 287 -3.14 -19.42 12.43
C SER A 287 -2.73 -20.81 11.92
N SER A 288 -2.59 -20.99 10.60
CA SER A 288 -2.13 -22.26 10.02
C SER A 288 -0.67 -22.58 10.35
N GLU A 289 0.15 -21.54 10.54
CA GLU A 289 1.54 -21.66 11.01
C GLU A 289 1.62 -21.85 12.54
N GLY A 290 0.49 -21.92 13.24
CA GLY A 290 0.44 -22.13 14.70
C GLY A 290 0.95 -20.93 15.51
N MET A 291 0.91 -19.72 14.96
CA MET A 291 1.39 -18.52 15.65
C MET A 291 0.46 -18.11 16.81
N ASP A 292 1.03 -17.70 17.94
CA ASP A 292 0.25 -17.19 19.08
C ASP A 292 -0.37 -15.80 18.74
N PRO A 293 -1.71 -15.67 18.74
CA PRO A 293 -2.40 -14.41 18.46
C PRO A 293 -1.99 -13.26 19.39
N LYS A 294 -1.62 -13.54 20.64
CA LYS A 294 -1.17 -12.51 21.59
C LYS A 294 0.17 -11.91 21.16
N GLN A 295 1.10 -12.73 20.71
CA GLN A 295 2.41 -12.31 20.21
C GLN A 295 2.25 -11.50 18.93
N MET A 296 1.46 -12.01 17.97
CA MET A 296 1.22 -11.33 16.70
C MET A 296 0.58 -9.97 16.89
N ARG A 297 -0.41 -9.85 17.79
CA ARG A 297 -1.00 -8.57 18.18
C ARG A 297 0.00 -7.61 18.81
N SER A 298 0.88 -8.10 19.68
CA SER A 298 1.91 -7.28 20.31
C SER A 298 2.86 -6.68 19.27
N LEU A 299 3.33 -7.50 18.32
CA LEU A 299 4.20 -7.06 17.23
C LEU A 299 3.49 -6.08 16.28
N ARG A 300 2.29 -6.43 15.79
CA ARG A 300 1.43 -5.57 14.94
C ARG A 300 1.05 -4.26 15.63
N GLY A 301 0.92 -4.28 16.95
CA GLY A 301 0.64 -3.11 17.78
C GLY A 301 1.84 -2.18 17.93
N ALA A 302 3.06 -2.73 18.02
CA ALA A 302 4.29 -1.95 17.98
C ALA A 302 4.56 -1.37 16.59
N GLU A 303 4.20 -2.10 15.53
CA GLU A 303 4.38 -1.64 14.17
C GLU A 303 3.27 -2.13 13.23
N LYS A 304 2.42 -1.21 12.79
CA LYS A 304 1.23 -1.51 11.97
C LYS A 304 1.57 -1.99 10.56
N SER A 305 2.73 -1.60 10.02
CA SER A 305 3.17 -1.88 8.66
C SER A 305 3.66 -3.31 8.41
N LEU A 306 3.93 -4.11 9.45
CA LEU A 306 4.51 -5.44 9.25
C LEU A 306 3.62 -6.29 8.33
N SER A 307 4.15 -7.11 7.45
CA SER A 307 3.32 -8.13 6.78
C SER A 307 3.16 -9.35 7.70
N ALA A 308 2.22 -10.26 7.40
CA ALA A 308 2.18 -11.57 8.08
C ALA A 308 3.52 -12.33 7.94
N LYS A 309 4.26 -12.11 6.85
CA LYS A 309 5.56 -12.74 6.61
C LYS A 309 6.64 -12.17 7.52
N ASP A 310 6.58 -10.88 7.81
CA ASP A 310 7.52 -10.25 8.74
C ASP A 310 7.24 -10.70 10.16
N LEU A 311 5.97 -10.82 10.55
CA LEU A 311 5.58 -11.37 11.84
C LEU A 311 6.09 -12.80 12.05
N LEU A 312 5.96 -13.67 11.04
CA LEU A 312 6.49 -15.03 11.07
C LEU A 312 8.02 -15.04 11.24
N ARG A 313 8.73 -14.18 10.48
CA ARG A 313 10.19 -14.05 10.56
C ARG A 313 10.66 -13.57 11.93
N LEU A 314 9.96 -12.61 12.52
CA LEU A 314 10.24 -12.12 13.87
C LEU A 314 10.04 -13.22 14.90
N ALA A 315 8.91 -13.94 14.85
CA ALA A 315 8.64 -15.07 15.74
C ALA A 315 9.67 -16.19 15.61
N ALA A 316 10.07 -16.54 14.38
CA ALA A 316 11.11 -17.54 14.11
C ALA A 316 12.49 -17.12 14.65
N ALA A 317 12.75 -15.80 14.76
CA ALA A 317 13.94 -15.26 15.39
C ALA A 317 13.81 -15.12 16.92
N GLY A 318 12.72 -15.62 17.52
CA GLY A 318 12.45 -15.52 18.96
C GLY A 318 11.90 -14.16 19.41
N ILE A 319 11.61 -13.23 18.49
CA ILE A 319 11.07 -11.91 18.79
C ILE A 319 9.55 -12.01 18.86
N VAL A 320 9.00 -12.08 20.07
CA VAL A 320 7.58 -12.42 20.30
C VAL A 320 6.76 -11.28 20.89
N SER A 321 7.38 -10.12 21.14
CA SER A 321 6.70 -8.95 21.70
C SER A 321 7.12 -7.65 21.01
N GLY A 322 6.22 -6.67 21.08
CA GLY A 322 6.48 -5.32 20.56
C GLY A 322 7.66 -4.62 21.24
N ASP A 323 7.89 -4.87 22.52
CA ASP A 323 9.02 -4.27 23.25
C ASP A 323 10.35 -4.90 22.84
N GLU A 324 10.40 -6.22 22.61
CA GLU A 324 11.59 -6.84 22.03
C GLU A 324 11.88 -6.36 20.62
N LEU A 325 10.86 -6.19 19.78
CA LEU A 325 11.03 -5.63 18.44
C LEU A 325 11.66 -4.22 18.50
N LYS A 326 11.18 -3.36 19.41
CA LYS A 326 11.73 -2.02 19.60
C LYS A 326 13.18 -2.05 20.09
N GLY A 327 13.49 -2.88 21.09
CA GLY A 327 14.84 -3.01 21.61
C GLY A 327 15.83 -3.50 20.55
N TRP A 328 15.45 -4.53 19.77
CA TRP A 328 16.30 -5.01 18.67
C TRP A 328 16.47 -4.01 17.55
N ARG A 329 15.42 -3.24 17.24
CA ARG A 329 15.47 -2.15 16.26
C ARG A 329 16.46 -1.07 16.66
N GLU A 330 16.44 -0.65 17.92
CA GLU A 330 17.39 0.32 18.48
C GLU A 330 18.83 -0.20 18.42
N LEU A 331 19.05 -1.45 18.84
CA LEU A 331 20.37 -2.09 18.76
C LEU A 331 20.88 -2.22 17.32
N ALA A 332 20.00 -2.52 16.37
CA ALA A 332 20.32 -2.59 14.96
C ALA A 332 20.56 -1.21 14.32
N GLY A 333 20.22 -0.11 15.01
CA GLY A 333 20.34 1.25 14.49
C GLY A 333 19.53 1.47 13.22
N VAL A 334 18.32 0.89 13.13
CA VAL A 334 17.45 1.02 11.96
C VAL A 334 16.20 1.83 12.29
N PRO A 335 15.76 2.74 11.39
CA PRO A 335 14.57 3.56 11.63
C PRO A 335 13.28 2.73 11.61
N GLU A 336 12.21 3.26 12.20
CA GLU A 336 10.88 2.64 12.19
C GLU A 336 10.22 2.70 10.79
N TYR A 337 10.50 3.74 9.99
CA TYR A 337 9.88 3.97 8.68
C TYR A 337 10.94 4.30 7.61
N GLY A 338 10.70 3.87 6.35
CA GLY A 338 11.54 4.24 5.20
C GLY A 338 11.09 3.58 3.89
N TYR A 339 11.10 4.33 2.78
CA TYR A 339 10.43 4.02 1.51
C TYR A 339 10.93 2.75 0.76
N ASN A 340 12.02 2.10 1.19
CA ASN A 340 12.60 0.92 0.54
C ASN A 340 13.17 -0.13 1.53
N ALA A 341 12.80 -0.09 2.81
CA ALA A 341 13.59 -0.71 3.86
C ALA A 341 12.99 -1.95 4.54
N ASP A 342 11.73 -2.33 4.32
CA ASP A 342 11.07 -3.28 5.25
C ASP A 342 11.68 -4.70 5.24
N VAL A 343 12.01 -5.24 4.07
CA VAL A 343 12.62 -6.59 4.00
C VAL A 343 14.06 -6.58 4.55
N GLU A 344 14.85 -5.55 4.22
CA GLU A 344 16.23 -5.44 4.71
C GLU A 344 16.29 -5.13 6.20
N ARG A 345 15.35 -4.32 6.70
CA ARG A 345 15.24 -3.92 8.10
C ARG A 345 14.86 -5.09 8.99
N ILE A 346 13.76 -5.79 8.69
CA ILE A 346 13.36 -6.99 9.44
C ILE A 346 14.43 -8.07 9.29
N GLY A 347 15.05 -8.22 8.12
CA GLY A 347 16.19 -9.10 7.92
C GLY A 347 17.42 -8.75 8.75
N LYS A 348 17.70 -7.46 8.99
CA LYS A 348 18.80 -7.01 9.87
C LYS A 348 18.47 -7.26 11.35
N ILE A 349 17.25 -6.95 11.78
CA ILE A 349 16.77 -7.19 13.14
C ILE A 349 16.82 -8.67 13.49
N THR A 350 16.27 -9.53 12.63
CA THR A 350 16.21 -10.99 12.85
C THR A 350 17.60 -11.64 12.85
N ARG A 351 18.50 -11.24 11.93
CA ARG A 351 19.90 -11.70 11.94
C ARG A 351 20.64 -11.28 13.20
N LEU A 352 20.43 -10.05 13.67
CA LEU A 352 21.04 -9.55 14.89
C LEU A 352 20.56 -10.34 16.11
N ALA A 353 19.24 -10.52 16.25
CA ALA A 353 18.65 -11.28 17.35
C ALA A 353 19.12 -12.74 17.36
N ALA A 354 19.15 -13.39 16.19
CA ALA A 354 19.64 -14.76 16.05
C ALA A 354 21.13 -14.90 16.41
N ALA A 355 21.97 -13.94 16.01
CA ALA A 355 23.40 -13.95 16.33
C ALA A 355 23.68 -13.69 17.82
N ALA A 356 22.85 -12.87 18.46
CA ALA A 356 23.05 -12.44 19.84
C ALA A 356 22.77 -13.53 20.89
N GLY A 357 21.94 -14.54 20.59
CA GLY A 357 21.65 -15.65 21.51
C GLY A 357 21.05 -15.25 22.86
N THR A 358 20.46 -14.05 22.97
CA THR A 358 19.95 -13.47 24.21
C THR A 358 18.76 -12.54 23.93
N THR A 359 18.21 -11.84 24.92
CA THR A 359 17.14 -10.86 24.72
C THR A 359 17.68 -9.46 24.38
N ALA A 360 16.87 -8.62 23.73
CA ALA A 360 17.28 -7.25 23.40
C ALA A 360 17.74 -6.45 24.62
N ARG A 361 17.06 -6.62 25.76
CA ARG A 361 17.42 -5.97 27.03
C ARG A 361 18.81 -6.37 27.52
N ARG A 362 19.14 -7.66 27.46
CA ARG A 362 20.46 -8.17 27.87
C ARG A 362 21.55 -7.70 26.90
N ALA A 363 21.29 -7.75 25.60
CA ALA A 363 22.22 -7.23 24.59
C ALA A 363 22.50 -5.73 24.76
N ALA A 364 21.47 -4.92 25.07
CA ALA A 364 21.65 -3.50 25.38
C ALA A 364 22.51 -3.28 26.62
N HIS A 365 22.28 -4.05 27.70
CA HIS A 365 23.11 -4.01 28.89
C HIS A 365 24.58 -4.38 28.60
N TYR A 366 24.83 -5.38 27.75
CA TYR A 366 26.20 -5.72 27.33
C TYR A 366 26.84 -4.60 26.51
N LYS A 367 26.07 -3.94 25.64
CA LYS A 367 26.54 -2.81 24.84
C LYS A 367 26.95 -1.60 25.68
N GLU A 368 26.24 -1.32 26.79
CA GLU A 368 26.57 -0.23 27.72
C GLU A 368 28.00 -0.34 28.30
N PHE A 369 28.54 -1.55 28.38
CA PHE A 369 29.90 -1.80 28.86
C PHE A 369 30.93 -2.02 27.74
N GLY A 370 30.60 -1.69 26.48
CA GLY A 370 31.52 -1.68 25.34
C GLY A 370 31.61 -2.98 24.53
N TRP A 371 30.79 -3.98 24.84
CA TRP A 371 30.64 -5.14 23.95
C TRP A 371 29.68 -4.78 22.81
N ASP A 372 30.20 -4.40 21.65
CA ASP A 372 29.36 -3.96 20.52
C ASP A 372 29.01 -5.07 19.50
N GLN A 373 29.59 -6.26 19.64
CA GLN A 373 29.45 -7.34 18.67
C GLN A 373 28.51 -8.46 19.20
N PRO A 374 27.57 -8.96 18.37
CA PRO A 374 26.61 -9.99 18.78
C PRO A 374 27.24 -11.30 19.24
N GLU A 375 28.38 -11.68 18.67
CA GLU A 375 29.11 -12.89 19.02
C GLU A 375 29.61 -12.83 20.48
N HIS A 376 29.97 -11.64 20.96
CA HIS A 376 30.34 -11.43 22.36
C HIS A 376 29.12 -11.60 23.27
N TRP A 377 27.98 -11.03 22.90
CA TRP A 377 26.73 -11.15 23.66
C TRP A 377 26.30 -12.60 23.82
N ASN A 378 26.35 -13.35 22.73
CA ASN A 378 26.00 -14.77 22.71
C ASN A 378 26.94 -15.58 23.62
N THR A 379 28.25 -15.37 23.47
CA THR A 379 29.27 -16.06 24.29
C THR A 379 29.06 -15.81 25.78
N ILE A 380 28.78 -14.56 26.18
CA ILE A 380 28.53 -14.20 27.58
C ILE A 380 27.19 -14.79 28.06
N ALA A 381 26.11 -14.65 27.29
CA ALA A 381 24.80 -15.15 27.65
C ALA A 381 24.76 -16.68 27.80
N ALA A 382 25.43 -17.41 26.91
CA ALA A 382 25.53 -18.87 26.94
C ALA A 382 26.23 -19.41 28.19
N SER A 383 27.05 -18.58 28.86
CA SER A 383 27.72 -18.92 30.12
C SER A 383 26.86 -18.70 31.37
N GLY A 384 25.62 -18.23 31.22
CA GLY A 384 24.70 -17.95 32.33
C GLY A 384 25.00 -16.64 33.08
N ILE A 385 25.81 -15.75 32.50
CA ILE A 385 26.10 -14.43 33.07
C ILE A 385 24.93 -13.49 32.75
N ASP A 386 24.03 -13.38 33.72
CA ASP A 386 22.81 -12.55 33.59
C ASP A 386 23.02 -11.09 34.01
N ASP A 387 23.79 -10.84 35.08
CA ASP A 387 24.23 -9.50 35.49
C ASP A 387 25.73 -9.33 35.23
N LEU A 388 26.07 -8.49 34.25
CA LEU A 388 27.45 -8.26 33.82
C LEU A 388 28.20 -7.26 34.71
N THR A 389 27.52 -6.49 35.55
CA THR A 389 28.12 -5.42 36.37
C THR A 389 29.29 -5.90 37.24
N PRO A 390 29.14 -6.94 38.08
CA PRO A 390 30.25 -7.41 38.93
C PRO A 390 31.38 -8.06 38.12
N TRP A 391 31.05 -8.72 37.01
CA TRP A 391 32.04 -9.31 36.10
C TRP A 391 32.87 -8.25 35.39
N HIS A 392 32.23 -7.18 34.93
CA HIS A 392 32.92 -6.05 34.32
C HIS A 392 33.84 -5.37 35.35
N ALA A 393 33.38 -5.14 36.58
CA ALA A 393 34.24 -4.60 37.64
C ALA A 393 35.50 -5.47 37.90
N ALA A 394 35.36 -6.80 37.89
CA ALA A 394 36.50 -7.70 37.98
C ALA A 394 37.48 -7.57 36.79
N LEU A 395 36.96 -7.36 35.57
CA LEU A 395 37.80 -7.07 34.39
C LEU A 395 38.51 -5.72 34.49
N LEU A 396 37.87 -4.71 35.09
CA LEU A 396 38.47 -3.39 35.32
C LEU A 396 39.70 -3.48 36.21
N ASP A 397 39.63 -4.26 37.29
CA ASP A 397 40.77 -4.53 38.18
C ASP A 397 41.91 -5.26 37.43
N GLY A 398 41.56 -6.08 36.44
CA GLY A 398 42.49 -6.77 35.55
C GLY A 398 43.00 -5.97 34.36
N ARG A 399 42.64 -4.69 34.19
CA ARG A 399 42.99 -3.89 32.99
C ARG A 399 44.46 -4.00 32.60
N ARG A 400 45.36 -3.94 33.59
CA ARG A 400 46.80 -4.06 33.36
C ARG A 400 47.19 -5.47 32.91
N ALA A 401 46.68 -6.50 33.57
CA ALA A 401 46.91 -7.91 33.21
C ALA A 401 46.38 -8.25 31.81
N ASN A 402 45.27 -7.63 31.42
CA ASN A 402 44.59 -7.83 30.14
C ASN A 402 45.15 -6.99 28.99
N SER A 403 46.09 -6.07 29.27
CA SER A 403 46.59 -5.13 28.26
C SER A 403 47.34 -5.79 27.11
N ILE A 404 47.81 -7.03 27.30
CA ILE A 404 48.36 -7.90 26.25
C ILE A 404 47.39 -8.08 25.05
N HIS A 405 46.09 -7.97 25.29
CA HIS A 405 45.06 -8.07 24.26
C HIS A 405 44.77 -6.73 23.55
N GLY A 406 45.27 -5.60 24.04
CA GLY A 406 45.13 -4.29 23.39
C GLY A 406 43.70 -3.92 23.00
N PHE A 407 43.53 -3.35 21.80
CA PHE A 407 42.21 -2.95 21.27
C PHE A 407 41.26 -4.13 20.99
N SER A 408 41.76 -5.37 20.90
CA SER A 408 40.95 -6.56 20.64
C SER A 408 40.48 -7.27 21.91
N LEU A 409 40.65 -6.67 23.10
CA LEU A 409 40.32 -7.29 24.40
C LEU A 409 38.91 -7.87 24.50
N TYR A 410 37.90 -7.27 23.88
CA TYR A 410 36.51 -7.68 24.07
C TYR A 410 36.21 -9.14 23.65
N GLY A 411 36.87 -9.65 22.60
CA GLY A 411 36.74 -11.04 22.18
C GLY A 411 37.33 -12.02 23.19
N PRO A 412 38.63 -11.92 23.53
CA PRO A 412 39.27 -12.70 24.59
C PRO A 412 38.58 -12.55 25.95
N ALA A 413 38.08 -11.35 26.29
CA ALA A 413 37.35 -11.10 27.52
C ALA A 413 36.01 -11.84 27.54
N ALA A 414 35.23 -11.81 26.46
CA ALA A 414 33.98 -12.55 26.38
C ALA A 414 34.21 -14.07 26.52
N ALA A 415 35.17 -14.62 25.77
CA ALA A 415 35.51 -16.05 25.83
C ALA A 415 36.10 -16.46 27.19
N GLY A 416 36.96 -15.62 27.77
CA GLY A 416 37.59 -15.87 29.06
C GLY A 416 36.59 -15.77 30.23
N LEU A 417 35.70 -14.77 30.21
CA LEU A 417 34.56 -14.67 31.16
C LEU A 417 33.70 -15.93 31.09
N ALA A 418 33.28 -16.31 29.87
CA ALA A 418 32.45 -17.49 29.67
C ALA A 418 33.14 -18.76 30.17
N SER A 419 34.42 -18.95 29.87
CA SER A 419 35.21 -20.10 30.34
C SER A 419 35.36 -20.11 31.85
N PHE A 420 35.53 -18.94 32.48
CA PHE A 420 35.66 -18.81 33.93
C PHE A 420 34.35 -19.15 34.64
N ALA A 421 33.23 -18.60 34.17
CA ALA A 421 31.90 -18.90 34.67
C ALA A 421 31.53 -20.38 34.47
N ALA A 422 31.78 -20.95 33.29
CA ALA A 422 31.53 -22.36 33.00
C ALA A 422 32.33 -23.33 33.89
N ALA A 423 33.54 -22.92 34.32
CA ALA A 423 34.34 -23.67 35.26
C ALA A 423 33.93 -23.46 36.75
N GLY A 424 32.82 -22.75 36.99
CA GLY A 424 32.23 -22.52 38.31
C GLY A 424 32.83 -21.36 39.09
N GLY A 425 33.57 -20.46 38.42
CA GLY A 425 34.15 -19.29 39.06
C GLY A 425 33.14 -18.18 39.33
N THR A 426 33.36 -17.39 40.38
CA THR A 426 32.54 -16.21 40.73
C THR A 426 33.21 -14.89 40.35
N PRO A 427 32.47 -13.76 40.26
CA PRO A 427 33.07 -12.44 40.00
C PRO A 427 34.19 -12.08 40.99
N ASP A 428 34.01 -12.37 42.29
CA ASP A 428 35.01 -12.07 43.32
C ASP A 428 36.28 -12.91 43.13
N GLN A 429 36.12 -14.20 42.80
CA GLN A 429 37.28 -15.04 42.47
C GLN A 429 38.00 -14.54 41.22
N LEU A 430 37.25 -14.11 40.20
CA LEU A 430 37.83 -13.53 39.00
C LEU A 430 38.63 -12.27 39.34
N ARG A 431 38.09 -11.39 40.18
CA ARG A 431 38.76 -10.18 40.64
C ARG A 431 40.12 -10.49 41.28
N ILE A 432 40.18 -11.48 42.17
CA ILE A 432 41.44 -11.90 42.82
C ILE A 432 42.42 -12.47 41.78
N VAL A 433 41.96 -13.31 40.86
CA VAL A 433 42.79 -13.87 39.76
C VAL A 433 43.36 -12.77 38.87
N GLN A 434 42.53 -11.77 38.53
CA GLN A 434 42.94 -10.62 37.72
C GLN A 434 43.95 -9.72 38.45
N ARG A 435 43.76 -9.47 39.75
CA ARG A 435 44.71 -8.74 40.62
C ARG A 435 46.04 -9.46 40.78
N ALA A 436 46.04 -10.79 40.79
CA ALA A 436 47.26 -11.59 40.75
C ALA A 436 48.04 -11.47 39.43
N GLY A 437 47.45 -10.82 38.42
CA GLY A 437 48.09 -10.54 37.15
C GLY A 437 47.89 -11.59 36.08
N ILE A 438 46.94 -12.50 36.29
CA ILE A 438 46.61 -13.57 35.34
C ILE A 438 45.60 -13.00 34.33
N PRO A 439 45.90 -13.05 33.01
CA PRO A 439 45.01 -12.49 32.00
C PRO A 439 43.71 -13.31 31.88
N ILE A 440 42.62 -12.66 31.48
CA ILE A 440 41.25 -13.23 31.46
C ILE A 440 41.13 -14.53 30.66
N ASP A 441 41.88 -14.68 29.56
CA ASP A 441 41.88 -15.89 28.72
C ASP A 441 42.50 -17.11 29.42
N GLN A 442 43.30 -16.89 30.47
CA GLN A 442 43.91 -17.96 31.27
C GLN A 442 43.22 -18.15 32.63
N ALA A 443 42.40 -17.20 33.07
CA ALA A 443 41.86 -17.14 34.43
C ALA A 443 41.14 -18.42 34.86
N HIS A 444 40.40 -19.08 33.96
CA HIS A 444 39.62 -20.29 34.26
C HIS A 444 40.48 -21.45 34.79
N ARG A 445 41.77 -21.50 34.42
CA ARG A 445 42.71 -22.54 34.86
C ARG A 445 43.14 -22.38 36.31
N PHE A 446 42.86 -21.23 36.92
CA PHE A 446 43.35 -20.87 38.25
C PHE A 446 42.26 -20.73 39.31
N ILE A 447 41.00 -21.07 39.01
CA ILE A 447 39.86 -20.95 39.94
C ILE A 447 40.11 -21.63 41.29
N ARG A 448 40.83 -22.76 41.28
CA ARG A 448 41.11 -23.57 42.50
C ARG A 448 42.55 -23.44 42.99
N THR A 449 43.33 -22.51 42.44
CA THR A 449 44.73 -22.32 42.80
C THR A 449 44.83 -21.64 44.16
N ARG A 450 45.54 -22.28 45.11
CA ARG A 450 45.68 -21.76 46.48
C ARG A 450 46.55 -20.50 46.56
N ASP A 451 47.62 -20.45 45.77
CA ASP A 451 48.57 -19.33 45.74
C ASP A 451 48.53 -18.67 44.35
N LEU A 452 47.56 -17.79 44.16
CA LEU A 452 47.37 -17.06 42.90
C LEU A 452 48.50 -16.07 42.65
N TRP A 453 49.08 -15.48 43.70
CA TRP A 453 50.20 -14.56 43.57
C TRP A 453 51.40 -15.27 42.94
N LYS A 454 51.81 -16.42 43.47
CA LYS A 454 52.90 -17.19 42.85
C LYS A 454 52.54 -17.67 41.44
N ALA A 455 51.32 -18.15 41.22
CA ALA A 455 50.88 -18.60 39.90
C ALA A 455 50.88 -17.49 38.84
N GLY A 456 50.63 -16.25 39.26
CA GLY A 456 50.63 -15.06 38.41
C GLY A 456 52.01 -14.56 38.00
N GLU A 457 53.08 -14.96 38.69
CA GLU A 457 54.44 -14.37 38.57
C GLU A 457 54.95 -14.29 37.13
N LYS A 458 54.78 -15.37 36.35
CA LYS A 458 55.20 -15.39 34.94
C LYS A 458 54.45 -14.39 34.06
N PHE A 459 53.17 -14.13 34.35
CA PHE A 459 52.37 -13.16 33.61
C PHE A 459 52.75 -11.74 34.00
N ARG A 460 53.09 -11.52 35.28
CA ARG A 460 53.69 -10.28 35.80
C ARG A 460 55.01 -9.93 35.14
N ALA A 461 55.92 -10.89 35.09
CA ALA A 461 57.21 -10.70 34.43
C ALA A 461 57.04 -10.38 32.94
N ARG A 462 56.15 -11.10 32.24
CA ARG A 462 55.85 -10.84 30.82
C ARG A 462 55.26 -9.45 30.60
N GLN A 463 54.34 -9.02 31.45
CA GLN A 463 53.72 -7.70 31.36
C GLN A 463 54.74 -6.59 31.60
N ALA A 464 55.63 -6.74 32.58
CA ALA A 464 56.72 -5.81 32.84
C ALA A 464 57.69 -5.70 31.65
N GLN A 465 57.95 -6.82 30.96
CA GLN A 465 58.75 -6.81 29.74
C GLN A 465 58.05 -6.04 28.60
N LEU A 466 56.75 -6.28 28.37
CA LEU A 466 55.98 -5.55 27.34
C LEU A 466 55.91 -4.05 27.62
N GLU A 467 55.78 -3.65 28.88
CA GLU A 467 55.79 -2.24 29.29
C GLU A 467 57.15 -1.56 29.08
N ALA A 468 58.25 -2.31 29.25
CA ALA A 468 59.60 -1.85 28.98
C ALA A 468 59.89 -1.75 27.47
N GLU A 469 59.33 -2.64 26.65
CA GLU A 469 59.49 -2.67 25.20
C GLU A 469 58.63 -1.62 24.48
N GLU A 470 57.45 -1.29 25.01
CA GLU A 470 56.51 -0.32 24.41
C GLU A 470 56.20 0.88 25.33
N PRO A 471 57.19 1.65 25.80
CA PRO A 471 56.98 2.71 26.79
C PRO A 471 56.10 3.86 26.26
N ALA A 472 55.99 4.05 24.94
CA ALA A 472 55.08 5.02 24.35
C ALA A 472 53.59 4.63 24.52
N ARG A 473 53.28 3.33 24.53
CA ARG A 473 51.92 2.79 24.71
C ARG A 473 51.50 2.78 26.18
N PHE A 474 52.46 2.62 27.09
CA PHE A 474 52.20 2.46 28.53
C PHE A 474 52.66 3.65 29.39
N GLY A 475 53.39 4.63 28.84
CA GLY A 475 54.10 5.66 29.62
C GLY A 475 53.80 7.13 29.31
N ARG A 476 52.94 7.48 28.34
CA ARG A 476 52.51 8.87 28.09
C ARG A 476 51.01 9.06 28.29
N GLY A 477 50.54 9.13 29.54
CA GLY A 477 49.17 9.58 29.82
C GLY A 477 48.56 9.13 31.16
N ALA A 478 49.10 8.10 31.81
CA ALA A 478 48.72 7.70 33.15
C ALA A 478 49.99 7.74 34.02
N GLY A 479 49.86 8.14 35.29
CA GLY A 479 50.98 8.15 36.24
C GLY A 479 51.71 6.80 36.28
N THR A 480 52.89 6.80 36.91
CA THR A 480 53.75 5.61 37.14
C THR A 480 52.92 4.33 37.26
N PRO A 481 53.13 3.30 36.42
CA PRO A 481 52.27 2.12 36.42
C PRO A 481 52.22 1.53 37.84
N LEU A 482 51.02 1.44 38.43
CA LEU A 482 50.77 0.92 39.79
C LEU A 482 51.57 -0.35 40.03
N GLN A 483 52.69 -0.30 40.78
CA GLN A 483 53.54 -1.47 40.95
C GLN A 483 52.73 -2.67 41.48
N TRP A 484 52.89 -3.83 40.85
CA TRP A 484 52.29 -5.07 41.34
C TRP A 484 52.99 -5.47 42.64
N SER A 485 52.28 -5.36 43.76
CA SER A 485 52.76 -5.79 45.07
C SER A 485 51.78 -6.77 45.71
N GLU A 486 52.29 -7.65 46.57
CA GLU A 486 51.46 -8.61 47.29
C GLU A 486 50.46 -7.90 48.22
N ASP A 487 50.84 -6.73 48.75
CA ASP A 487 50.01 -5.87 49.60
C ASP A 487 48.83 -5.23 48.84
N THR A 488 48.95 -5.03 47.52
CA THR A 488 47.86 -4.52 46.66
C THR A 488 46.95 -5.63 46.11
N TYR A 489 47.38 -6.89 46.22
CA TYR A 489 46.63 -8.09 45.81
C TYR A 489 45.59 -8.55 46.85
N GLN A 490 45.81 -8.32 48.14
CA GLN A 490 44.98 -8.85 49.23
C GLN A 490 43.74 -8.01 49.60
N VAL A 491 43.60 -6.80 49.05
CA VAL A 491 42.49 -5.86 49.35
C VAL A 491 41.23 -6.17 48.54
#